data_AF-A0A433EPV3-F1
#
_entry.id   AF-A0A433EPV3-F1
#
_cell.length_a   1.000
_cell.length_b   1.000
_cell.length_c   1.000
_cell.angle_alpha   90.00
_cell.angle_beta   90.00
_cell.angle_gamma   90.00
#
_symmetry.space_group_name_H-M   'P 1'
#
loop_
_entity.id
_entity.type
_entity.pdbx_description
1 polymer ?
#
loop_
_entity_poly.entity_id
_entity_poly.type
_entity_poly.pdbx_seq_one_letter_code
_entity_poly.pdbx_strand_id
1 'polypeptide(L)' 'MNPAIRKLYQVKNGGELSPQDCQKINTELSIMKADDIPKEQRENVADYLASALSCHSVQPQLTRQLDVLLQDLQDNA' A
#
# COMPACT_ATOMS: atom_id res chain seq x y z
N MET A 1 -1.25 -12.38 -9.03
CA MET A 1 -0.68 -11.12 -8.51
C MET A 1 -1.37 -9.96 -9.20
N ASN A 2 -2.01 -9.06 -8.45
CA ASN A 2 -2.82 -7.98 -9.00
C ASN A 2 -1.94 -6.97 -9.80
N PRO A 3 -2.36 -6.51 -10.99
CA PRO A 3 -1.62 -5.52 -11.78
C PRO A 3 -1.33 -4.20 -11.04
N ALA A 4 -2.22 -3.75 -10.16
CA ALA A 4 -2.04 -2.53 -9.37
C ALA A 4 -0.89 -2.67 -8.37
N ILE A 5 -0.83 -3.80 -7.67
CA ILE A 5 0.25 -4.12 -6.73
C ILE A 5 1.60 -4.29 -7.46
N ARG A 6 1.59 -4.89 -8.65
CA ARG A 6 2.80 -4.94 -9.50
C ARG A 6 3.31 -3.55 -9.84
N LYS A 7 2.41 -2.61 -10.14
CA LYS A 7 2.78 -1.23 -10.43
C LYS A 7 3.41 -0.58 -9.20
N LEU A 8 2.82 -0.75 -8.02
CA LEU A 8 3.41 -0.26 -6.77
C LEU A 8 4.85 -0.77 -6.56
N TYR A 9 5.10 -2.06 -6.82
CA TYR A 9 6.44 -2.66 -6.66
C TYR A 9 7.47 -2.17 -7.69
N GLN A 10 7.01 -1.72 -8.84
CA GLN A 10 7.87 -1.14 -9.89
C GLN A 10 8.19 0.32 -9.63
N VAL A 11 7.34 1.02 -8.90
CA VAL A 11 7.55 2.40 -8.46
C VAL A 11 8.47 2.40 -7.23
N LYS A 12 9.68 1.87 -7.38
CA LYS A 12 10.79 2.12 -6.46
C LYS A 12 11.57 3.32 -7.01
N ASN A 13 11.70 4.40 -6.23
CA ASN A 13 12.47 5.60 -6.57
C ASN A 13 11.82 6.56 -7.59
N GLY A 14 10.61 7.05 -7.32
CA GLY A 14 10.11 8.28 -7.97
C GLY A 14 9.32 8.11 -9.27
N GLY A 15 8.75 6.93 -9.51
CA GLY A 15 7.68 6.80 -10.50
C GLY A 15 6.38 7.44 -10.00
N GLU A 16 5.54 7.93 -10.92
CA GLU A 16 4.25 8.52 -10.55
C GLU A 16 3.13 7.47 -10.53
N LEU A 17 2.32 7.49 -9.47
CA LEU A 17 1.05 6.79 -9.39
C LEU A 17 -0.07 7.81 -9.65
N SER A 18 -0.92 7.53 -10.63
CA SER A 18 -2.10 8.36 -10.85
C SER A 18 -3.10 8.19 -9.70
N PRO A 19 -4.02 9.14 -9.48
CA PRO A 19 -5.07 8.99 -8.46
C PRO A 19 -5.88 7.68 -8.60
N GLN A 20 -6.12 7.26 -9.85
CA GLN A 20 -6.83 6.00 -10.15
C GLN A 20 -5.99 4.77 -9.80
N ASP A 21 -4.67 4.82 -10.00
CA ASP A 21 -3.77 3.75 -9.57
C ASP A 21 -3.76 3.66 -8.05
N CYS A 22 -3.63 4.79 -7.35
CA CYS A 22 -3.67 4.83 -5.89
C CYS A 22 -4.99 4.25 -5.35
N GLN A 23 -6.13 4.59 -5.95
CA GLN A 23 -7.41 4.04 -5.52
C GLN A 23 -7.47 2.50 -5.66
N LYS A 24 -6.96 1.96 -6.78
CA LYS A 24 -6.89 0.52 -7.00
C LYS A 24 -5.92 -0.15 -6.04
N ILE A 25 -4.74 0.42 -5.86
CA ILE A 25 -3.72 -0.06 -4.92
C ILE A 25 -4.30 -0.10 -3.50
N ASN A 26 -4.92 0.98 -3.03
CA ASN A 26 -5.56 1.04 -1.72
C ASN A 26 -6.65 -0.02 -1.55
N THR A 27 -7.45 -0.26 -2.60
CA THR A 27 -8.50 -1.29 -2.57
C THR A 27 -7.89 -2.68 -2.42
N GLU A 28 -6.85 -2.99 -3.19
CA GLU A 28 -6.17 -4.29 -3.11
C GLU A 28 -5.44 -4.48 -1.78
N LEU A 29 -4.70 -3.47 -1.32
CA LEU A 29 -4.00 -3.53 -0.03
C LEU A 29 -4.96 -3.70 1.14
N SER A 30 -6.19 -3.17 1.07
CA SER A 30 -7.18 -3.29 2.15
C SER A 30 -7.64 -4.71 2.46
N ILE A 31 -7.39 -5.66 1.55
CA ILE A 31 -7.73 -7.08 1.71
C ILE A 31 -6.49 -7.98 1.82
N MET A 32 -5.29 -7.42 1.71
CA MET A 32 -4.01 -8.15 1.82
C MET A 32 -3.53 -8.20 3.27
N LYS A 33 -2.73 -9.22 3.58
CA LYS A 33 -1.97 -9.34 4.82
C LYS A 33 -0.48 -9.06 4.57
N ALA A 34 0.26 -8.76 5.64
CA ALA A 34 1.71 -8.56 5.55
C ALA A 34 2.47 -9.78 4.97
N ASP A 35 1.94 -10.99 5.15
CA ASP A 35 2.49 -12.23 4.59
C ASP A 35 2.24 -12.40 3.09
N ASP A 36 1.24 -11.71 2.53
CA ASP A 36 0.99 -11.69 1.09
C ASP A 36 1.97 -10.76 0.34
N ILE A 37 2.73 -9.94 1.08
CA ILE A 37 3.68 -8.97 0.55
C ILE A 37 5.11 -9.55 0.66
N PRO A 38 5.85 -9.66 -0.46
CA PRO A 38 7.25 -10.07 -0.44
C PRO A 38 8.09 -9.20 0.49
N LYS A 39 8.98 -9.80 1.27
CA LYS A 39 9.81 -9.08 2.27
C LYS A 39 10.54 -7.86 1.67
N GLU A 40 11.13 -8.03 0.49
CA GLU A 40 11.82 -6.95 -0.26
C GLU A 40 10.92 -5.79 -0.72
N GLN A 41 9.60 -5.93 -0.61
CA GLN A 41 8.60 -4.92 -0.97
C GLN A 41 7.88 -4.34 0.26
N ARG A 42 8.06 -4.91 1.46
CA ARG A 42 7.34 -4.48 2.67
C ARG A 42 7.59 -3.01 3.00
N GLU A 43 8.85 -2.57 2.95
CA GLU A 43 9.23 -1.17 3.15
C GLU A 43 8.55 -0.23 2.13
N ASN A 44 8.60 -0.59 0.84
CA ASN A 44 7.95 0.20 -0.22
C ASN A 44 6.43 0.30 -0.03
N VAL A 45 5.77 -0.78 0.41
CA VAL A 45 4.34 -0.76 0.71
C VAL A 45 4.04 0.07 1.95
N ALA A 46 4.87 -0.04 3.00
CA ALA A 46 4.71 0.74 4.22
C ALA A 46 4.84 2.24 3.96
N ASP A 47 5.85 2.66 3.18
CA ASP A 47 6.06 4.06 2.79
C ASP A 47 4.88 4.63 2.00
N TYR A 48 4.38 3.82 1.05
CA TYR A 48 3.20 4.17 0.28
C TYR A 48 1.97 4.36 1.19
N LEU A 49 1.70 3.41 2.09
CA LEU A 49 0.55 3.48 2.99
C LEU A 49 0.63 4.65 3.95
N ALA A 50 1.81 4.90 4.54
CA ALA A 50 2.04 6.04 5.41
C ALA A 50 1.76 7.36 4.69
N SER A 51 2.23 7.49 3.45
CA SER A 51 1.96 8.67 2.61
C SER A 51 0.48 8.79 2.24
N ALA A 52 -0.16 7.70 1.83
CA ALA A 52 -1.56 7.70 1.39
C ALA A 52 -2.52 8.07 2.54
N LEU A 53 -2.30 7.50 3.73
CA LEU A 53 -3.09 7.77 4.94
C LEU A 53 -2.87 9.20 5.45
N SER A 54 -1.63 9.70 5.45
CA SER A 54 -1.30 11.07 5.88
C SER A 54 -1.92 12.12 4.95
N CYS A 55 -1.98 11.86 3.65
CA CYS A 55 -2.57 12.77 2.67
C CYS A 55 -4.12 12.73 2.63
N HIS A 56 -4.78 11.96 3.49
CA HIS A 56 -6.23 11.71 3.45
C HIS A 56 -6.75 11.31 2.05
N SER A 57 -5.89 10.67 1.25
CA SER A 57 -6.19 10.25 -0.13
C SER A 57 -6.88 8.88 -0.21
N VAL A 58 -7.14 8.28 0.94
CA VAL A 58 -7.75 6.98 1.13
C VAL A 58 -9.25 7.13 1.40
N GLN A 59 -10.06 6.27 0.79
CA GLN A 59 -11.50 6.22 1.09
C GLN A 59 -11.73 5.83 2.57
N PRO A 60 -12.62 6.51 3.31
CA PRO A 60 -12.82 6.26 4.74
C PRO A 60 -13.09 4.79 5.12
N GLN A 61 -13.78 4.05 4.25
CA GLN A 61 -14.08 2.64 4.45
C GLN A 61 -12.87 1.69 4.37
N LEU A 62 -11.74 2.16 3.83
CA LEU A 62 -10.49 1.40 3.68
C LEU A 62 -9.44 1.80 4.71
N THR A 63 -9.57 2.99 5.31
CA THR A 63 -8.58 3.58 6.22
C THR A 63 -8.20 2.62 7.34
N ARG A 64 -9.18 1.98 7.99
CA ARG A 64 -8.91 1.05 9.11
C ARG A 64 -8.10 -0.17 8.68
N GLN A 65 -8.44 -0.79 7.56
CA GLN A 65 -7.74 -1.99 7.08
C GLN A 65 -6.31 -1.64 6.65
N LEU A 66 -6.14 -0.50 5.99
CA LEU A 66 -4.82 -0.03 5.56
C LEU A 66 -3.92 0.37 6.73
N ASP A 67 -4.49 0.96 7.77
CA ASP A 67 -3.78 1.29 9.01
C ASP A 67 -3.29 0.02 9.73
N VAL A 68 -4.15 -1.00 9.84
CA VAL A 68 -3.77 -2.31 10.39
C VAL A 68 -2.65 -2.95 9.57
N LEU A 69 -2.76 -2.95 8.24
CA LEU A 69 -1.71 -3.50 7.38
C LEU A 69 -0.39 -2.74 7.53
N LEU A 70 -0.43 -1.41 7.62
CA LEU A 70 0.77 -0.59 7.85
C LEU A 70 1.43 -0.97 9.19
N GLN A 71 0.64 -1.12 10.25
CA GLN A 71 1.15 -1.51 11.55
C GLN A 71 1.78 -2.91 11.50
N ASP A 72 1.11 -3.89 10.88
CA ASP A 72 1.65 -5.24 10.70
C ASP A 72 2.97 -5.24 9.93
N LEU A 73 3.10 -4.38 8.91
CA LEU A 73 4.32 -4.24 8.12
C LEU A 73 5.47 -3.62 8.92
N GLN A 74 5.17 -2.66 9.81
CA GLN A 74 6.16 -2.01 10.67
C GLN A 74 6.63 -2.90 11.83
N ASP A 75 5.71 -3.67 12.42
CA ASP A 75 6.02 -4.59 13.53
C ASP A 75 6.79 -5.84 13.05
N ASN A 76 6.70 -6.18 11.75
CA ASN A 76 7.34 -7.35 11.13
C ASN A 76 8.37 -6.99 10.04
N ALA A 77 8.96 -5.79 10.13
CA ALA A 77 10.02 -5.31 9.23
C ALA A 77 11.38 -5.98 9.49
#